data_AF-A0A447T6I3-F1
#
_entry.id   AF-A0A447T6I3-F1
#
_cell.length_a   1.000
_cell.length_b   1.000
_cell.length_c   1.000
_cell.angle_alpha   90.00
_cell.angle_beta   90.00
_cell.angle_gamma   90.00
#
_symmetry.space_group_name_H-M   'P 1'
#
loop_
_entity.id
_entity.type
_entity.pdbx_description
1 polymer ?
#
loop_
_entity_poly.entity_id
_entity_poly.type
_entity_poly.pdbx_seq_one_letter_code
_entity_poly.pdbx_strand_id
1 'polypeptide(L)'
;MTRQTSYGNSSRLQPSVDLQYRTRFGALYVQDGEGGWALPAPGGWVSLGVASEPAWSLGGGVSQSLSIARYGFDLPRDGSLSFGYASRIGNSHPGQLLAATLDAPLGEWMGQKFSLLGWASLANQKRRLGLNHHDAGSGWQLEQSNLMLVMSHPLSRHWTLDLGAGSRWAAENTGEHTAGWQTLLGFTWKL
;
A
#
# COMPACT_ATOMS: atom_id res chain seq x y z
N MET A 1 2.50 17.54 -3.18
CA MET A 1 3.16 18.36 -2.13
C MET A 1 2.77 17.77 -0.79
N THR A 2 3.66 17.06 -0.11
CA THR A 2 3.43 16.47 1.23
C THR A 2 3.63 17.57 2.27
N ARG A 3 2.58 17.93 3.02
CA ARG A 3 2.72 18.73 4.25
C ARG A 3 2.67 17.76 5.42
N GLN A 4 3.84 17.47 5.98
CA GLN A 4 3.97 16.76 7.24
C GLN A 4 3.68 17.76 8.35
N THR A 5 2.56 17.59 9.06
CA THR A 5 2.35 18.30 10.34
C THR A 5 3.12 17.56 11.44
N SER A 6 3.58 18.29 12.45
CA SER A 6 4.38 17.75 13.56
C SER A 6 3.68 16.58 14.27
N TYR A 7 4.43 15.50 14.49
CA TYR A 7 4.07 14.25 15.18
C TYR A 7 2.83 13.51 14.67
N GLY A 8 3.04 12.28 14.17
CA GLY A 8 2.00 11.26 13.97
C GLY A 8 1.01 11.49 12.82
N ASN A 9 0.88 12.71 12.31
CA ASN A 9 -0.14 13.08 11.32
C ASN A 9 0.49 13.46 9.98
N SER A 10 0.24 12.65 8.94
CA SER A 10 0.67 12.93 7.56
C SER A 10 -0.54 13.03 6.64
N SER A 11 -0.61 14.10 5.84
CA SER A 11 -1.56 14.20 4.73
C SER A 11 -0.80 14.11 3.41
N ARG A 12 -1.11 13.10 2.59
CA ARG A 12 -0.48 12.87 1.29
C ARG A 12 -1.55 12.97 0.19
N LEU A 13 -1.38 13.96 -0.68
CA LEU A 13 -2.07 14.00 -1.98
C LEU A 13 -1.22 13.16 -2.94
N GLN A 14 -1.73 11.98 -3.33
CA GLN A 14 -1.11 11.09 -4.29
C GLN A 14 -2.05 10.91 -5.48
N PRO A 15 -1.73 11.49 -6.66
CA PRO A 15 -2.42 11.09 -7.87
C PRO A 15 -2.09 9.62 -8.16
N SER A 16 -3.11 8.79 -8.29
CA SER A 16 -2.99 7.39 -8.71
C SER A 16 -3.50 7.24 -10.14
N VAL A 17 -2.91 6.29 -10.88
CA VAL A 17 -3.39 5.88 -12.19
C VAL A 17 -3.48 4.37 -12.15
N ASP A 18 -4.71 3.87 -12.23
CA ASP A 18 -5.00 2.44 -12.20
C ASP A 18 -5.50 2.00 -13.57
N LEU A 19 -4.75 1.11 -14.19
CA LEU A 19 -5.01 0.55 -15.51
C LEU A 19 -4.97 -0.97 -15.43
N GLN A 20 -6.00 -1.62 -15.95
CA GLN A 20 -6.06 -3.07 -16.02
C GLN A 20 -6.43 -3.50 -17.44
N TYR A 21 -5.57 -4.32 -18.05
CA TYR A 21 -5.84 -4.98 -19.32
C TYR A 21 -6.08 -6.46 -19.10
N ARG A 22 -7.34 -6.88 -19.21
CA ARG A 22 -7.75 -8.27 -18.99
C ARG A 22 -7.53 -9.12 -20.24
N THR A 23 -6.95 -10.28 -20.06
CA THR A 23 -6.75 -11.32 -21.07
C THR A 23 -7.49 -12.59 -20.64
N ARG A 24 -7.58 -13.59 -21.54
CA ARG A 24 -8.16 -14.90 -21.22
C ARG A 24 -7.41 -15.70 -20.14
N PHE A 25 -6.18 -15.30 -19.80
CA PHE A 25 -5.31 -16.03 -18.87
C PHE A 25 -4.97 -15.26 -17.59
N GLY A 26 -5.40 -14.00 -17.48
CA GLY A 26 -4.98 -13.10 -16.41
C GLY A 26 -5.11 -11.64 -16.82
N ALA A 27 -4.52 -10.73 -16.05
CA ALA A 27 -4.56 -9.30 -16.31
C ALA A 27 -3.17 -8.67 -16.21
N LEU A 28 -2.85 -7.80 -17.16
CA LEU A 28 -1.78 -6.83 -16.98
C LEU A 28 -2.34 -5.66 -16.18
N TYR A 29 -1.62 -5.23 -15.15
CA TYR A 29 -2.05 -4.10 -14.34
C TYR A 29 -0.91 -3.11 -14.11
N VAL A 30 -1.30 -1.85 -13.98
CA VAL A 30 -0.50 -0.79 -13.38
C VAL A 30 -1.38 -0.14 -12.34
N GLN A 31 -0.95 -0.12 -11.10
CA GLN A 31 -1.69 0.44 -9.97
C GLN A 31 -0.72 1.07 -8.99
N ASP A 32 -0.94 2.34 -8.66
CA ASP A 32 -0.22 3.06 -7.61
C ASP A 32 1.32 3.00 -7.64
N GLY A 33 1.94 2.83 -8.82
CA GLY A 33 3.40 2.71 -8.95
C GLY A 33 3.94 1.26 -8.86
N GLU A 34 3.04 0.29 -8.89
CA GLU A 34 3.29 -1.12 -9.16
C GLU A 34 2.78 -1.47 -10.55
N GLY A 35 3.52 -2.31 -11.29
CA GLY A 35 3.10 -2.83 -12.58
C GLY A 35 3.45 -4.31 -12.68
N GLY A 36 2.51 -5.12 -13.16
CA GLY A 36 2.68 -6.56 -13.14
C GLY A 36 1.64 -7.34 -13.93
N TRP A 37 1.75 -8.65 -13.78
CA TRP A 37 0.88 -9.65 -14.37
C TRP A 37 0.18 -10.37 -13.23
N ALA A 38 -1.15 -10.33 -13.22
CA ALA A 38 -1.99 -11.07 -12.30
C ALA A 38 -2.61 -12.28 -13.02
N LEU A 39 -2.65 -13.44 -12.37
CA LEU A 39 -3.24 -14.67 -12.88
C LEU A 39 -4.31 -15.15 -11.89
N PRO A 40 -5.41 -15.75 -12.37
CA PRO A 40 -6.41 -16.35 -11.49
C PRO A 40 -5.80 -17.51 -10.69
N ALA A 41 -6.17 -17.61 -9.42
CA ALA A 41 -5.74 -18.65 -8.49
C ALA A 41 -6.92 -19.14 -7.64
N PRO A 42 -6.83 -20.30 -6.96
CA PRO A 42 -7.92 -20.80 -6.14
C PRO A 42 -8.38 -19.80 -5.07
N GLY A 43 -9.61 -19.30 -5.19
CA GLY A 43 -10.16 -18.32 -4.24
C GLY A 43 -9.56 -16.92 -4.35
N GLY A 44 -8.90 -16.58 -5.46
CA GLY A 44 -8.40 -15.24 -5.73
C GLY A 44 -7.43 -15.16 -6.90
N TRP A 45 -6.24 -14.63 -6.65
CA TRP A 45 -5.26 -14.33 -7.69
C TRP A 45 -3.82 -14.40 -7.19
N VAL A 46 -2.90 -14.60 -8.12
CA VAL A 46 -1.46 -14.40 -7.89
C VAL A 46 -0.95 -13.29 -8.78
N SER A 47 0.02 -12.52 -8.31
CA SER A 47 0.65 -11.49 -9.15
C SER A 47 2.17 -11.56 -9.06
N LEU A 48 2.80 -11.23 -10.18
CA LEU A 48 4.23 -10.98 -10.27
C LEU A 48 4.43 -9.61 -10.92
N GLY A 49 5.26 -8.78 -10.33
CA GLY A 49 5.42 -7.42 -10.81
C GLY A 49 6.65 -6.72 -10.29
N VAL A 50 6.73 -5.45 -10.64
CA VAL A 50 7.71 -4.52 -10.12
C VAL A 50 6.99 -3.31 -9.54
N ALA A 51 7.50 -2.75 -8.45
CA ALA A 51 7.00 -1.48 -7.93
C ALA A 51 8.13 -0.53 -7.61
N SER A 52 7.78 0.74 -7.48
CA SER A 52 8.63 1.74 -6.86
C SER A 52 8.36 1.73 -5.35
N GLU A 53 9.40 1.61 -4.51
CA GLU A 53 9.29 1.64 -3.04
C GLU A 53 8.47 2.84 -2.47
N PRO A 54 8.50 4.06 -3.06
CA PRO A 54 7.59 5.16 -2.72
C PRO A 54 6.08 4.88 -2.84
N ALA A 55 5.68 3.91 -3.67
CA ALA A 55 4.29 3.47 -3.86
C ALA A 55 3.69 2.92 -2.56
N TRP A 56 4.50 2.20 -1.79
CA TRP A 56 4.07 1.57 -0.54
C TRP A 56 4.30 2.47 0.68
N SER A 57 4.62 3.76 0.46
CA SER A 57 4.90 4.72 1.54
C SER A 57 6.02 4.26 2.50
N LEU A 58 6.95 3.43 2.01
CA LEU A 58 8.06 2.87 2.81
C LEU A 58 9.18 3.88 3.11
N GLY A 59 9.11 5.12 2.61
CA GLY A 59 10.00 6.18 3.03
C GLY A 59 10.02 7.41 2.12
N GLY A 60 10.34 8.56 2.70
CA GLY A 60 10.61 9.78 1.94
C GLY A 60 11.99 9.75 1.30
N GLY A 61 12.03 9.93 -0.03
CA GLY A 61 13.24 10.36 -0.74
C GLY A 61 14.11 9.29 -1.39
N VAL A 62 13.71 8.01 -1.43
CA VAL A 62 14.47 6.97 -2.14
C VAL A 62 13.57 6.26 -3.15
N SER A 63 13.93 6.35 -4.44
CA SER A 63 13.24 5.68 -5.55
C SER A 63 13.94 4.36 -5.83
N GLN A 64 13.53 3.28 -5.18
CA GLN A 64 14.07 1.95 -5.45
C GLN A 64 13.05 1.07 -6.14
N SER A 65 13.50 0.28 -7.09
CA SER A 65 12.66 -0.72 -7.74
C SER A 65 12.63 -2.00 -6.90
N LEU A 66 11.43 -2.51 -6.66
CA LEU A 66 11.16 -3.76 -5.97
C LEU A 66 10.64 -4.77 -6.99
N SER A 67 11.10 -6.00 -6.91
CA SER A 67 10.43 -7.16 -7.53
C SER A 67 9.44 -7.73 -6.53
N ILE A 68 8.22 -8.06 -6.96
CA ILE A 68 7.12 -8.42 -6.07
C ILE A 68 6.45 -9.70 -6.56
N ALA A 69 6.13 -10.57 -5.61
CA ALA A 69 5.22 -11.68 -5.78
C ALA A 69 4.11 -11.59 -4.73
N ARG A 70 2.84 -11.71 -5.16
CA ARG A 70 1.70 -11.71 -4.23
C ARG A 70 0.73 -12.85 -4.48
N TYR A 71 0.06 -13.23 -3.40
CA TYR A 71 -1.18 -14.00 -3.41
C TYR A 71 -2.29 -13.15 -2.81
N GLY A 72 -3.39 -12.98 -3.55
CA GLY A 72 -4.61 -12.32 -3.10
C GLY A 72 -5.75 -13.31 -2.96
N PHE A 73 -6.53 -13.15 -1.91
CA PHE A 73 -7.81 -13.80 -1.71
C PHE A 73 -8.92 -12.81 -2.06
N ASP A 74 -9.89 -13.24 -2.86
CA ASP A 74 -11.08 -12.44 -3.13
C ASP A 74 -11.99 -12.51 -1.89
N LEU A 75 -12.40 -11.34 -1.43
CA LEU A 75 -13.36 -11.18 -0.35
C LEU A 75 -14.75 -10.85 -0.92
N PRO A 76 -15.82 -11.00 -0.13
CA PRO A 76 -17.15 -10.57 -0.56
C PRO A 76 -17.17 -9.12 -1.03
N ARG A 77 -18.11 -8.82 -1.95
CA ARG A 77 -18.34 -7.46 -2.50
C ARG A 77 -17.12 -6.87 -3.21
N ASP A 78 -16.40 -7.72 -3.93
CA ASP A 78 -15.21 -7.35 -4.71
C ASP A 78 -14.04 -6.82 -3.85
N GLY A 79 -14.02 -7.19 -2.55
CA GLY A 79 -12.87 -6.91 -1.69
C GLY A 79 -11.70 -7.85 -1.96
N SER A 80 -10.55 -7.57 -1.37
CA SER A 80 -9.39 -8.45 -1.42
C SER A 80 -8.52 -8.38 -0.16
N LEU A 81 -7.88 -9.49 0.17
CA LEU A 81 -6.80 -9.57 1.15
C LEU A 81 -5.59 -10.16 0.44
N SER A 82 -4.48 -9.44 0.37
CA SER A 82 -3.26 -9.93 -0.28
C SER A 82 -2.08 -9.99 0.66
N PHE A 83 -1.21 -10.97 0.39
CA PHE A 83 0.09 -11.13 1.02
C PHE A 83 1.14 -11.15 -0.07
N GLY A 84 2.22 -10.42 0.15
CA GLY A 84 3.26 -10.21 -0.82
C GLY A 84 4.64 -10.38 -0.23
N TYR A 85 5.55 -10.84 -1.05
CA TYR A 85 6.98 -10.74 -0.83
C TYR A 85 7.56 -9.77 -1.85
N ALA A 86 8.42 -8.87 -1.41
CA ALA A 86 9.17 -8.00 -2.29
C ALA A 86 10.66 -8.02 -1.99
N SER A 87 11.46 -7.90 -3.05
CA SER A 87 12.91 -7.82 -2.96
C SER A 87 13.41 -6.61 -3.75
N ARG A 88 14.27 -5.81 -3.10
CA ARG A 88 14.93 -4.66 -3.73
C ARG A 88 15.83 -5.11 -4.88
N ILE A 89 15.62 -4.50 -6.04
CA ILE A 89 16.38 -4.78 -7.26
C ILE A 89 17.67 -3.96 -7.23
N GLY A 90 18.80 -4.66 -7.29
CA GLY A 90 20.13 -4.05 -7.35
C GLY A 90 20.94 -4.18 -6.06
N ASN A 91 22.26 -4.03 -6.17
CA ASN A 91 23.20 -4.33 -5.09
C ASN A 91 23.43 -3.16 -4.13
N SER A 92 22.94 -1.96 -4.46
CA SER A 92 23.21 -0.75 -3.68
C SER A 92 22.46 -0.72 -2.35
N HIS A 93 21.31 -1.40 -2.28
CA HIS A 93 20.45 -1.45 -1.09
C HIS A 93 19.76 -2.82 -1.02
N PRO A 94 20.43 -3.88 -0.56
CA PRO A 94 19.76 -5.15 -0.34
C PRO A 94 18.61 -4.97 0.66
N GLY A 95 17.62 -5.86 0.60
CA GLY A 95 16.47 -5.81 1.50
C GLY A 95 15.30 -6.60 0.96
N GLN A 96 14.55 -7.20 1.87
CA GLN A 96 13.36 -7.97 1.58
C GLN A 96 12.22 -7.44 2.45
N LEU A 97 11.02 -7.49 1.89
CA LEU A 97 9.80 -7.00 2.49
C LEU A 97 8.73 -8.09 2.40
N LEU A 98 7.98 -8.27 3.48
CA LEU A 98 6.70 -8.94 3.44
C LEU A 98 5.63 -7.87 3.58
N ALA A 99 4.67 -7.84 2.67
CA ALA A 99 3.58 -6.87 2.68
C ALA A 99 2.24 -7.60 2.80
N ALA A 100 1.30 -7.00 3.50
CA ALA A 100 -0.09 -7.40 3.49
C ALA A 100 -0.95 -6.19 3.13
N THR A 101 -1.98 -6.40 2.32
CA THR A 101 -2.97 -5.36 1.98
C THR A 101 -4.38 -5.88 2.16
N LEU A 102 -5.27 -5.02 2.64
CA LEU A 102 -6.68 -5.29 2.83
C LEU A 102 -7.49 -4.21 2.13
N ASP A 103 -8.42 -4.63 1.29
CA ASP A 103 -9.53 -3.83 0.80
C ASP A 103 -10.83 -4.59 1.10
N ALA A 104 -11.62 -4.12 2.05
CA ALA A 104 -12.85 -4.77 2.45
C ALA A 104 -14.04 -3.81 2.36
N PRO A 105 -14.85 -3.90 1.28
CA PRO A 105 -16.09 -3.13 1.15
C PRO A 105 -17.12 -3.53 2.21
N LEU A 106 -17.42 -2.60 3.12
CA LEU A 106 -18.31 -2.80 4.27
C LEU A 106 -19.79 -2.61 3.93
N GLY A 107 -20.10 -1.85 2.89
CA GLY A 107 -21.46 -1.69 2.37
C GLY A 107 -21.82 -0.28 1.96
N GLU A 108 -23.11 -0.07 1.72
CA GLU A 108 -23.67 1.22 1.34
C GLU A 108 -24.62 1.74 2.41
N TRP A 109 -24.51 3.03 2.74
CA TRP A 109 -25.43 3.71 3.64
C TRP A 109 -25.69 5.13 3.15
N MET A 110 -26.96 5.49 2.96
CA MET A 110 -27.40 6.80 2.42
C MET A 110 -26.69 7.20 1.13
N GLY A 111 -26.50 6.24 0.21
CA GLY A 111 -25.80 6.47 -1.06
C GLY A 111 -24.28 6.65 -0.95
N GLN A 112 -23.71 6.46 0.25
CA GLN A 112 -22.28 6.48 0.51
C GLN A 112 -21.76 5.04 0.57
N LYS A 113 -20.61 4.77 -0.05
CA LYS A 113 -19.92 3.48 0.06
C LYS A 113 -18.93 3.54 1.20
N PHE A 114 -18.88 2.50 2.02
CA PHE A 114 -17.92 2.35 3.09
C PHE A 114 -17.00 1.16 2.83
N SER A 115 -15.70 1.34 3.03
CA SER A 115 -14.69 0.29 2.93
C SER A 115 -13.67 0.40 4.05
N LEU A 116 -13.04 -0.72 4.37
CA LEU A 116 -11.91 -0.81 5.26
C LEU A 116 -10.66 -1.07 4.43
N LEU A 117 -9.73 -0.12 4.44
CA LEU A 117 -8.44 -0.23 3.76
C LEU A 117 -7.33 -0.44 4.80
N GLY A 118 -6.46 -1.40 4.59
CA GLY A 118 -5.34 -1.66 5.47
C GLY A 118 -4.09 -2.07 4.72
N TRP A 119 -2.94 -1.77 5.29
CA TRP A 119 -1.66 -2.29 4.83
C TRP A 119 -0.74 -2.54 6.00
N ALA A 120 0.13 -3.53 5.88
CA ALA A 120 1.18 -3.80 6.84
C ALA A 120 2.43 -4.29 6.10
N SER A 121 3.60 -4.02 6.66
CA SER A 121 4.87 -4.48 6.11
C SER A 121 5.84 -4.91 7.20
N LEU A 122 6.54 -6.01 6.94
CA LEU A 122 7.71 -6.44 7.67
C LEU A 122 8.94 -6.25 6.79
N ALA A 123 10.03 -5.76 7.35
CA ALA A 123 11.33 -5.67 6.68
C ALA A 123 12.36 -6.52 7.41
N ASN A 124 13.26 -7.14 6.65
CA ASN A 124 14.40 -7.88 7.24
C ASN A 124 15.64 -6.99 7.47
N GLN A 125 15.56 -5.69 7.12
CA GLN A 125 16.61 -4.69 7.32
C GLN A 125 15.99 -3.33 7.63
N LYS A 126 16.56 -2.58 8.58
CA LYS A 126 16.08 -1.22 8.91
C LYS A 126 16.28 -0.24 7.75
N ARG A 127 15.32 0.67 7.63
CA ARG A 127 15.06 1.73 6.62
C ARG A 127 16.23 2.64 6.17
N ARG A 128 17.46 2.50 6.69
CA ARG A 128 18.53 3.51 6.48
C ARG A 128 19.96 2.96 6.43
N LEU A 129 20.26 2.08 5.48
CA LEU A 129 21.63 1.79 5.03
C LEU A 129 22.28 2.98 4.28
N GLY A 130 22.11 4.20 4.80
CA GLY A 130 22.67 5.43 4.21
C GLY A 130 23.61 6.22 5.13
N LEU A 131 23.59 6.01 6.46
CA LEU A 131 24.46 6.73 7.39
C LEU A 131 24.76 5.87 8.64
N ASN A 132 25.84 5.08 8.60
CA ASN A 132 26.67 4.62 9.73
C ASN A 132 26.00 4.12 11.04
N HIS A 133 24.95 3.30 10.98
CA HIS A 133 24.49 2.54 12.16
C HIS A 133 24.45 1.04 11.88
N HIS A 134 25.11 0.30 12.77
CA HIS A 134 25.17 -1.16 12.77
C HIS A 134 23.90 -1.70 13.44
N ASP A 135 23.16 -2.55 12.74
CA ASP A 135 21.95 -3.17 13.26
C ASP A 135 22.32 -4.32 14.21
N ALA A 136 21.76 -4.33 15.42
CA ALA A 136 21.98 -5.38 16.42
C ALA A 136 20.86 -6.44 16.43
N GLY A 137 19.82 -6.28 15.60
CA GLY A 137 18.66 -7.18 15.55
C GLY A 137 18.70 -8.11 14.33
N SER A 138 18.64 -9.42 14.54
CA SER A 138 18.37 -10.39 13.48
C SER A 138 16.86 -10.61 13.34
N GLY A 139 16.35 -10.65 12.11
CA GLY A 139 14.97 -11.08 11.80
C GLY A 139 14.06 -10.05 11.12
N TRP A 140 12.82 -10.48 10.84
CA TRP A 140 11.76 -9.64 10.28
C TRP A 140 11.18 -8.71 11.35
N GLN A 141 11.11 -7.42 11.06
CA GLN A 141 10.60 -6.40 11.96
C GLN A 141 9.41 -5.69 11.31
N LEU A 142 8.37 -5.39 12.09
CA LEU A 142 7.27 -4.55 11.62
C LEU A 142 7.82 -3.19 11.24
N GLU A 143 7.69 -2.83 9.97
CA GLU A 143 8.15 -1.56 9.44
C GLU A 143 7.03 -0.53 9.53
N GLN A 144 5.84 -0.89 9.05
CA GLN A 144 4.67 -0.03 9.08
C GLN A 144 3.39 -0.86 9.11
N SER A 145 2.35 -0.32 9.71
CA SER A 145 0.99 -0.84 9.60
C SER A 145 -0.04 0.28 9.65
N ASN A 146 -1.17 0.06 9.00
CA ASN A 146 -2.25 1.02 8.98
C ASN A 146 -3.61 0.31 8.84
N LEU A 147 -4.66 1.01 9.26
CA LEU A 147 -6.03 0.59 9.03
C LEU A 147 -6.91 1.83 8.96
N MET A 148 -7.70 1.97 7.89
CA MET A 148 -8.53 3.14 7.60
C MET A 148 -9.95 2.72 7.26
N LEU A 149 -10.91 3.40 7.86
CA LEU A 149 -12.28 3.43 7.37
C LEU A 149 -12.37 4.52 6.31
N VAL A 150 -12.87 4.18 5.13
CA VAL A 150 -13.03 5.09 4.00
C VAL A 150 -14.50 5.16 3.60
N MET A 151 -14.99 6.38 3.41
CA MET A 151 -16.28 6.70 2.81
C MET A 151 -16.04 7.25 1.40
N SER A 152 -16.72 6.71 0.41
CA SER A 152 -16.71 7.20 -0.98
C SER A 152 -18.08 7.79 -1.34
N HIS A 153 -18.08 9.05 -1.74
CA HIS A 153 -19.24 9.82 -2.17
C HIS A 153 -19.22 10.03 -3.69
N PRO A 154 -20.25 9.60 -4.43
CA PRO A 154 -20.34 9.88 -5.86
C PRO A 154 -20.68 11.36 -6.09
N LEU A 155 -19.73 12.14 -6.60
CA LEU A 155 -19.94 13.54 -6.98
C LEU A 155 -20.64 13.68 -8.33
N SER A 156 -20.36 12.75 -9.25
CA SER A 156 -20.98 12.68 -10.57
C SER A 156 -20.86 11.25 -11.12
N ARG A 157 -21.28 11.04 -12.37
CA ARG A 157 -21.13 9.74 -13.06
C ARG A 157 -19.70 9.21 -13.07
N HIS A 158 -18.71 10.10 -13.15
CA HIS A 158 -17.30 9.72 -13.31
C HIS A 158 -16.43 10.11 -12.12
N TRP A 159 -16.92 10.91 -11.18
CA TRP A 159 -16.12 11.42 -10.06
C TRP A 159 -16.61 10.90 -8.72
N THR A 160 -15.68 10.43 -7.89
CA THR A 160 -15.93 10.10 -6.48
C THR A 160 -15.01 10.91 -5.57
N LEU A 161 -15.55 11.35 -4.44
CA LEU A 161 -14.81 11.94 -3.33
C LEU A 161 -14.61 10.87 -2.27
N ASP A 162 -13.36 10.62 -1.89
CA ASP A 162 -12.99 9.63 -0.89
C ASP A 162 -12.51 10.34 0.38
N LEU A 163 -13.14 10.04 1.51
CA LEU A 163 -12.80 10.56 2.83
C LEU A 163 -12.47 9.39 3.75
N GLY A 164 -11.28 9.39 4.34
CA GLY A 164 -10.86 8.32 5.23
C GLY A 164 -10.24 8.81 6.52
N ALA A 165 -10.35 8.01 7.56
CA ALA A 165 -9.67 8.20 8.82
C ALA A 165 -9.27 6.84 9.39
N GLY A 166 -8.11 6.78 10.04
CA GLY A 166 -7.59 5.52 10.52
C GLY A 166 -6.37 5.63 11.40
N SER A 167 -5.93 4.50 11.91
CA SER A 167 -4.68 4.39 12.65
C SER A 167 -3.51 4.15 11.72
N ARG A 168 -2.35 4.62 12.16
CA ARG A 168 -1.06 4.38 11.53
C ARG A 168 -0.03 4.07 12.61
N TRP A 169 0.80 3.09 12.34
CA TRP A 169 2.00 2.78 13.09
C TRP A 169 3.19 2.68 12.13
N ALA A 170 4.33 3.22 12.51
CA ALA A 170 5.57 3.13 11.74
C ALA A 170 6.79 3.05 12.67
N ALA A 171 7.73 2.18 12.31
CA ALA A 171 9.05 2.17 12.92
C ALA A 171 9.86 3.39 12.42
N GLU A 172 10.53 4.08 13.36
CA GLU A 172 11.39 5.20 13.04
C GLU A 172 12.87 4.78 12.98
N ASN A 173 13.65 5.59 12.26
CA ASN A 173 15.08 5.37 12.08
C ASN A 173 15.90 5.56 13.38
N THR A 174 15.29 6.08 14.44
CA THR A 174 15.90 6.34 15.75
C THR A 174 15.80 5.15 16.71
N GLY A 175 15.12 4.06 16.32
CA GLY A 175 14.77 2.97 17.23
C GLY A 175 13.48 3.22 18.03
N GLU A 176 12.85 4.37 17.81
CA GLU A 176 11.51 4.68 18.31
C GLU A 176 10.42 4.26 17.31
N HIS A 177 9.16 4.37 17.72
CA HIS A 177 8.02 4.11 16.86
C HIS A 177 7.05 5.29 16.91
N THR A 178 6.43 5.60 15.79
CA THR A 178 5.33 6.55 15.73
C THR A 178 4.02 5.81 15.57
N ALA A 179 3.12 6.03 16.52
CA ALA A 179 1.72 5.64 16.43
C ALA A 179 0.88 6.92 16.35
N GLY A 180 -0.12 6.94 15.47
CA GLY A 180 -0.94 8.12 15.27
C GLY A 180 -2.19 7.85 14.45
N TRP A 181 -2.87 8.94 14.13
CA TRP A 181 -4.02 8.93 13.24
C TRP A 181 -3.61 9.47 11.88
N GLN A 182 -4.22 8.93 10.83
CA GLN A 182 -4.06 9.41 9.47
C GLN A 182 -5.43 9.69 8.87
N THR A 183 -5.47 10.64 7.94
CA THR A 183 -6.66 10.98 7.18
C THR A 183 -6.37 10.88 5.69
N LEU A 184 -7.41 10.53 4.93
CA LEU A 184 -7.39 10.42 3.48
C LEU A 184 -8.41 11.40 2.90
N LEU A 185 -7.98 12.14 1.89
CA LEU A 185 -8.84 12.96 1.03
C LEU A 185 -8.43 12.65 -0.41
N GLY A 186 -9.29 11.96 -1.14
CA GLY A 186 -9.05 11.50 -2.50
C GLY A 186 -10.12 11.99 -3.46
N PHE A 187 -9.73 12.21 -4.72
CA PHE A 187 -10.66 12.44 -5.82
C PHE A 187 -10.33 11.42 -6.89
N THR A 188 -11.26 10.51 -7.15
CA THR A 188 -11.07 9.42 -8.10
C THR A 188 -11.95 9.66 -9.32
N TRP A 189 -11.36 9.54 -10.51
CA TRP A 189 -12.09 9.56 -11.76
C TRP A 189 -12.18 8.15 -12.35
N LYS A 190 -13.39 7.69 -12.68
CA LYS A 190 -13.66 6.37 -13.25
C LYS A 190 -14.20 6.50 -14.67
N LEU A 191 -13.55 5.79 -15.60
CA LEU A 191 -13.95 5.63 -17.01
C LEU A 191 -15.17 4.72 -17.15
#